data_AF-A0A7D5CLG3-F1
#
_entry.id   AF-A0A7D5CLG3-F1
#
_cell.length_a   1.000
_cell.length_b   1.000
_cell.length_c   1.000
_cell.angle_alpha   90.00
_cell.angle_beta   90.00
_cell.angle_gamma   90.00
#
_symmetry.space_group_name_H-M   'P 1'
#
loop_
_entity.id
_entity.type
_entity.pdbx_description
1 polymer ?
#
loop_
_entity_poly.entity_id
_entity_poly.type
_entity_poly.pdbx_seq_one_letter_code
_entity_poly.pdbx_strand_id
1 'polypeptide(L)'
;MATATLIAVWILALGTLGVGAVLAFRVERALALQERFAEWISWVPPSENPAYYDDTREYREWTFRFGGAVLLVVGCLLLAVAVYGTVFVESFPA
;
A
#
# COMPACT_ATOMS: atom_id res chain seq x y z
N MET A 1 -6.94 25.18 -12.40
CA MET A 1 -6.26 24.30 -13.39
C MET A 1 -5.37 23.40 -12.56
N ALA A 2 -5.66 22.11 -12.50
CA ALA A 2 -4.91 21.17 -11.68
C ALA A 2 -3.42 21.22 -12.05
N THR A 3 -2.58 21.66 -11.10
CA THR A 3 -1.14 21.68 -11.30
C THR A 3 -0.60 20.25 -11.40
N ALA A 4 0.50 20.04 -12.11
CA ALA A 4 1.14 18.72 -12.22
C ALA A 4 1.42 18.09 -10.84
N THR A 5 1.77 18.93 -9.86
CA THR A 5 1.95 18.53 -8.46
C THR A 5 0.66 18.01 -7.83
N LEU A 6 -0.47 18.68 -8.04
CA LEU A 6 -1.76 18.24 -7.49
C LEU A 6 -2.20 16.90 -8.08
N ILE A 7 -1.99 16.70 -9.39
CA ILE A 7 -2.24 15.42 -10.06
C ILE A 7 -1.37 14.31 -9.46
N ALA A 8 -0.08 14.59 -9.24
CA ALA A 8 0.82 13.65 -8.60
C ALA A 8 0.36 13.27 -7.20
N VAL A 9 -0.09 14.24 -6.38
CA VAL A 9 -0.62 13.99 -5.03
C VAL A 9 -1.89 13.14 -5.08
N TRP A 10 -2.79 13.37 -6.03
CA TRP A 10 -3.98 12.53 -6.23
C TRP A 10 -3.62 11.08 -6.59
N ILE A 11 -2.69 10.88 -7.52
CA ILE A 11 -2.21 9.55 -7.90
C ILE A 11 -1.59 8.85 -6.69
N LEU A 12 -0.78 9.58 -5.92
CA LEU A 12 -0.14 9.04 -4.72
C LEU A 12 -1.17 8.66 -3.66
N ALA A 13 -2.13 9.54 -3.37
CA ALA A 13 -3.21 9.28 -2.42
C ALA A 13 -4.00 8.01 -2.80
N LEU A 14 -4.47 7.93 -4.05
CA LEU A 14 -5.26 6.80 -4.53
C LEU A 14 -4.41 5.51 -4.60
N GLY A 15 -3.16 5.61 -5.03
CA GLY A 15 -2.23 4.49 -5.06
C GLY A 15 -1.95 3.93 -3.67
N THR A 16 -1.64 4.80 -2.70
CA THR A 16 -1.40 4.41 -1.30
C THR A 16 -2.65 3.81 -0.67
N LEU A 17 -3.83 4.39 -0.91
CA LEU A 17 -5.11 3.82 -0.43
C LEU A 17 -5.40 2.46 -1.05
N GLY A 18 -5.20 2.32 -2.36
CA GLY A 18 -5.44 1.06 -3.07
C GLY A 18 -4.51 -0.05 -2.57
N VAL A 19 -3.22 0.22 -2.48
CA VAL A 19 -2.24 -0.75 -1.94
C VAL A 19 -2.55 -1.05 -0.47
N GLY A 20 -2.80 -0.02 0.34
CA GLY A 20 -3.16 -0.19 1.75
C GLY A 20 -4.40 -1.06 1.94
N ALA A 21 -5.44 -0.86 1.14
CA ALA A 21 -6.66 -1.67 1.17
C ALA A 21 -6.39 -3.13 0.79
N VAL A 22 -5.57 -3.38 -0.23
CA VAL A 22 -5.18 -4.74 -0.61
C VAL A 22 -4.40 -5.40 0.52
N LEU A 23 -3.41 -4.74 1.11
CA LEU A 23 -2.61 -5.31 2.19
C LEU A 23 -3.42 -5.51 3.49
N ALA A 24 -4.34 -4.61 3.81
CA ALA A 24 -5.13 -4.68 5.05
C ALA A 24 -6.27 -5.71 4.98
N PHE A 25 -6.94 -5.82 3.82
CA PHE A 25 -8.17 -6.62 3.68
C PHE A 25 -8.05 -7.84 2.77
N ARG A 26 -6.97 -7.96 1.98
CA ARG A 26 -6.71 -9.08 1.06
C ARG A 26 -5.33 -9.66 1.32
N VAL A 27 -5.05 -9.97 2.58
CA VAL A 27 -3.73 -10.42 3.04
C VAL A 27 -3.30 -11.71 2.35
N GLU A 28 -4.24 -12.60 2.02
CA GLU A 28 -3.95 -13.84 1.30
C GLU A 28 -3.38 -13.57 -0.10
N ARG A 29 -3.86 -12.52 -0.77
CA ARG A 29 -3.31 -12.10 -2.06
C ARG A 29 -1.93 -11.47 -1.90
N ALA A 30 -1.73 -10.71 -0.83
CA ALA A 30 -0.43 -10.11 -0.51
C ALA A 30 0.62 -11.19 -0.22
N LEU A 31 0.26 -12.19 0.59
CA LEU A 31 1.11 -13.35 0.90
C LEU A 31 1.41 -14.17 -0.35
N ALA A 32 0.41 -14.48 -1.18
CA ALA A 32 0.64 -15.22 -2.43
C ALA A 32 1.55 -14.47 -3.41
N LEU A 33 1.42 -13.14 -3.47
CA LEU A 33 2.32 -12.30 -4.26
C LEU A 33 3.73 -12.31 -3.68
N GLN A 34 3.87 -12.15 -2.36
CA GLN A 34 5.15 -12.22 -1.66
C GLN A 34 5.84 -13.55 -1.89
N GLU A 35 5.11 -14.65 -1.82
CA GLU A 35 5.63 -16.01 -2.03
C GLU A 35 6.14 -16.19 -3.46
N ARG A 36 5.38 -15.72 -4.47
CA ARG A 36 5.84 -15.72 -5.87
C ARG A 36 7.11 -14.88 -6.08
N PHE A 37 7.21 -13.72 -5.44
CA PHE A 37 8.42 -12.91 -5.52
C PHE A 37 9.60 -13.55 -4.79
N ALA A 38 9.35 -14.16 -3.64
CA ALA A 38 10.37 -14.88 -2.88
C ALA A 38 10.88 -16.08 -3.68
N GLU A 39 10.02 -16.82 -4.38
CA GLU A 39 10.42 -17.92 -5.26
C GLU A 39 11.34 -17.46 -6.39
N TRP A 40 11.14 -16.24 -6.89
CA TRP A 40 11.90 -15.72 -8.03
C TRP A 40 13.22 -15.05 -7.64
N ILE A 41 13.29 -14.44 -6.46
CA ILE A 41 14.38 -13.54 -6.06
C ILE A 41 15.17 -14.06 -4.85
N SER A 42 14.55 -14.84 -3.97
CA SER A 42 15.19 -15.28 -2.73
C SER A 42 16.28 -16.29 -3.00
N TRP A 43 17.39 -16.17 -2.27
CA TRP A 43 18.42 -17.20 -2.21
C TRP A 43 17.89 -18.50 -1.57
N VAL A 44 16.88 -18.39 -0.71
CA VAL A 44 16.18 -19.52 -0.10
C VAL A 44 14.69 -19.41 -0.46
N PRO A 45 14.27 -20.03 -1.57
CA PRO A 45 12.89 -19.96 -2.02
C PRO A 45 11.95 -20.71 -1.05
N PRO A 46 10.67 -20.30 -0.97
CA PRO A 46 9.64 -21.00 -0.20
C PRO A 46 9.56 -22.51 -0.49
N SER A 47 9.82 -22.92 -1.74
CA SER A 47 9.85 -24.34 -2.14
C SER A 47 10.96 -25.16 -1.48
N GLU A 48 12.10 -24.55 -1.13
CA GLU A 48 13.24 -25.22 -0.49
C GLU A 48 13.11 -25.31 1.04
N ASN A 49 12.35 -24.41 1.67
CA ASN A 49 12.13 -24.44 3.12
C ASN A 49 10.67 -24.10 3.49
N PRO A 50 9.71 -25.02 3.24
CA PRO A 50 8.30 -24.75 3.49
C PRO A 50 8.00 -24.56 4.98
N ALA A 51 8.68 -25.29 5.87
CA ALA A 51 8.47 -25.23 7.31
C ALA A 51 8.72 -23.82 7.89
N TYR A 52 9.80 -23.16 7.47
CA TYR A 52 10.08 -21.78 7.89
C TYR A 52 8.99 -20.78 7.44
N TYR A 53 8.45 -20.98 6.24
CA TYR A 53 7.40 -20.12 5.72
C TYR A 53 6.05 -20.38 6.41
N ASP A 54 5.74 -21.63 6.76
CA ASP A 54 4.56 -21.97 7.54
C ASP A 54 4.63 -21.38 8.95
N ASP A 55 5.76 -21.54 9.65
CA ASP A 55 5.96 -21.03 11.00
C ASP A 55 5.88 -19.49 11.08
N THR A 56 6.28 -18.78 10.02
CA THR A 56 6.25 -17.32 9.96
C THR A 56 4.97 -16.76 9.35
N ARG A 57 4.03 -17.60 8.91
CA ARG A 57 2.83 -17.17 8.18
C ARG A 57 1.97 -16.18 8.98
N GLU A 58 1.72 -16.47 10.24
CA GLU A 58 0.91 -15.61 11.12
C GLU A 58 1.56 -14.24 11.34
N TYR A 59 2.87 -14.21 11.57
CA TYR A 59 3.63 -12.96 11.68
C TYR A 59 3.60 -12.13 10.39
N ARG A 60 3.72 -12.78 9.22
CA ARG A 60 3.65 -12.10 7.92
C ARG A 60 2.25 -11.58 7.62
N GLU A 61 1.21 -12.33 7.97
CA GLU A 61 -0.17 -11.85 7.89
C GLU A 61 -0.35 -10.58 8.72
N TRP A 62 0.08 -10.61 9.99
CA TRP A 62 0.00 -9.43 10.85
C TRP A 62 0.79 -8.24 10.29
N THR A 63 1.99 -8.49 9.76
CA THR A 63 2.83 -7.47 9.14
C THR A 63 2.13 -6.80 7.95
N PHE A 64 1.48 -7.59 7.08
CA PHE A 64 0.71 -7.03 5.97
C PHE A 64 -0.51 -6.25 6.42
N ARG A 65 -1.25 -6.74 7.42
CA ARG A 65 -2.42 -6.03 7.97
C ARG A 65 -2.02 -4.70 8.59
N PHE A 66 -0.96 -4.71 9.39
CA PHE A 66 -0.43 -3.51 10.03
C PHE A 66 0.11 -2.51 9.00
N GLY A 67 0.95 -2.97 8.07
CA GLY A 67 1.48 -2.14 6.99
C GLY A 67 0.36 -1.56 6.11
N GLY A 68 -0.65 -2.37 5.80
CA GLY A 68 -1.84 -1.95 5.07
C GLY A 68 -2.64 -0.87 5.81
N ALA A 69 -2.83 -1.03 7.12
CA ALA A 69 -3.51 -0.03 7.95
C ALA A 69 -2.74 1.30 7.99
N VAL A 70 -1.41 1.25 8.12
CA VAL A 70 -0.55 2.45 8.05
C VAL A 70 -0.69 3.13 6.69
N LEU A 71 -0.64 2.38 5.58
CA LEU A 71 -0.83 2.93 4.24
C LEU A 71 -2.22 3.54 4.07
N LEU A 72 -3.27 2.95 4.65
CA LEU A 72 -4.61 3.56 4.63
C LEU A 72 -4.63 4.90 5.35
N VAL A 73 -4.01 5.00 6.53
CA VAL A 73 -3.91 6.28 7.28
C VAL A 73 -3.16 7.33 6.45
N VAL A 74 -2.00 6.99 5.91
CA VAL A 74 -1.20 7.90 5.07
C VAL A 74 -1.97 8.31 3.82
N GLY A 75 -2.62 7.35 3.15
CA GLY A 75 -3.44 7.60 1.97
C GLY A 75 -4.62 8.54 2.25
N CYS A 76 -5.28 8.39 3.41
CA CYS A 76 -6.34 9.30 3.86
C CYS A 76 -5.81 10.73 4.10
N LEU A 77 -4.61 10.87 4.68
CA LEU A 77 -3.98 12.17 4.87
C LEU A 77 -3.63 12.83 3.53
N LEU A 78 -3.05 12.06 2.60
CA LEU A 78 -2.75 12.54 1.25
C LEU A 78 -4.03 12.94 0.51
N LEU A 79 -5.12 12.18 0.66
CA LEU A 79 -6.41 12.50 0.08
C LEU A 79 -6.97 13.80 0.66
N ALA A 80 -6.88 14.00 1.98
CA ALA A 80 -7.29 15.24 2.63
C ALA A 80 -6.51 16.45 2.11
N VAL A 81 -5.19 16.32 1.92
CA VAL A 81 -4.35 17.36 1.31
C VAL A 81 -4.76 17.62 -0.14
N ALA A 82 -5.02 16.57 -0.92
CA ALA A 82 -5.43 16.69 -2.32
C ALA A 82 -6.79 17.44 -2.44
N VAL A 83 -7.76 17.07 -1.59
CA VAL A 83 -9.07 17.73 -1.50
C VAL A 83 -8.93 19.18 -1.04
N TYR A 84 -8.07 19.46 -0.06
CA TYR A 84 -7.83 20.82 0.38
C TYR A 84 -7.24 21.68 -0.76
N GLY A 85 -6.25 21.15 -1.47
CA GLY A 85 -5.64 21.81 -2.62
C GLY A 85 -6.63 22.11 -3.74
N THR A 86 -7.50 21.14 -4.09
CA THR A 86 -8.50 21.34 -5.15
C THR A 86 -9.63 22.27 -4.74
N VAL A 87 -10.16 22.13 -3.52
CA VAL A 87 -11.39 22.83 -3.10
C VAL A 87 -11.09 24.22 -2.56
N PHE A 88 -9.97 24.41 -1.86
CA PHE A 88 -9.68 25.66 -1.15
C PHE A 88 -8.54 26.45 -1.77
N VAL A 89 -7.49 25.82 -2.31
CA VAL A 89 -6.35 26.59 -2.86
C VAL A 89 -6.62 27.05 -4.29
N GLU A 90 -7.19 26.20 -5.15
CA GLU A 90 -7.54 26.60 -6.52
C GLU A 90 -8.78 27.51 -6.61
N SER A 91 -9.55 27.67 -5.54
CA SER A 91 -10.78 28.48 -5.52
C SER A 91 -10.55 29.95 -5.12
N PHE A 92 -9.36 30.31 -4.64
CA PHE A 92 -8.99 31.72 -4.47
C PHE A 92 -8.27 32.22 -5.72
N PRO A 93 -8.75 33.31 -6.36
CA PRO A 93 -7.98 33.99 -7.39
C PRO A 93 -6.71 34.58 -6.76
N ALA A 94 -5.57 34.33 -7.41
CA ALA A 94 -4.29 34.98 -7.09
C ALA A 94 -4.31 36.48 -7.45
#